data_AF-A0AAX4P679-F1
#
_entry.id   AF-A0AAX4P679-F1
#
_cell.length_a   1.000
_cell.length_b   1.000
_cell.length_c   1.000
_cell.angle_alpha   90.00
_cell.angle_beta   90.00
_cell.angle_gamma   90.00
#
_symmetry.space_group_name_H-M   'P 1'
#
loop_
_entity.id
_entity.type
_entity.pdbx_description
1 polymer ?
#
loop_
_entity_poly.entity_id
_entity_poly.type
_entity_poly.pdbx_seq_one_letter_code
_entity_poly.pdbx_strand_id
1 'polypeptide(L)'
;MFGLGTAWDLVRPVYDKVTPEIVKDNVELLVWKWGQAMKNHAKNGERNVYAEELLLYVLGIYAFIGVCVIVYCILVWLNLVKLPVQKKLVPQVEGNKKDKKKHKWFSHEVVSRHNTASDCWATLDNKVYNLTKYIKKHKARDKILANAGGELPADRSILIGDLEEYFIGYVIEEKKDK
;
A
#
# COMPACT_ATOMS: atom_id res chain seq x y z
N MET A 1 -4.91 -45.99 0.57
CA MET A 1 -5.75 -44.92 1.15
C MET A 1 -5.29 -43.60 0.52
N PHE A 2 -5.70 -43.35 -0.73
CA PHE A 2 -5.31 -42.15 -1.49
C PHE A 2 -6.50 -41.18 -1.46
N GLY A 3 -6.44 -40.20 -0.55
CA GLY A 3 -7.46 -39.16 -0.46
C GLY A 3 -7.37 -38.27 -1.68
N LEU A 4 -8.49 -38.07 -2.38
CA LEU A 4 -8.65 -37.09 -3.45
C LEU A 4 -8.12 -35.74 -2.97
N GLY A 5 -6.93 -35.35 -3.45
CA GLY A 5 -6.44 -33.99 -3.31
C GLY A 5 -7.45 -33.08 -3.98
N THR A 6 -8.12 -32.27 -3.17
CA THR A 6 -9.13 -31.34 -3.68
C THR A 6 -8.43 -30.30 -4.54
N ALA A 7 -9.13 -29.70 -5.52
CA ALA A 7 -8.57 -28.59 -6.30
C ALA A 7 -8.00 -27.47 -5.39
N TRP A 8 -8.54 -27.35 -4.18
CA TRP A 8 -8.04 -26.50 -3.11
C TRP A 8 -6.57 -26.75 -2.75
N ASP A 9 -6.09 -28.00 -2.73
CA ASP A 9 -4.71 -28.34 -2.39
C ASP A 9 -3.70 -27.87 -3.45
N LEU A 10 -4.14 -27.68 -4.71
CA LEU A 10 -3.31 -27.13 -5.78
C LEU A 10 -3.18 -25.60 -5.69
N VAL A 11 -4.22 -24.91 -5.24
CA VAL A 11 -4.25 -23.44 -5.15
C VAL A 11 -3.87 -22.89 -3.77
N ARG A 12 -3.93 -23.70 -2.70
CA ARG A 12 -3.54 -23.33 -1.33
C ARG A 12 -2.16 -22.63 -1.26
N PRO A 13 -1.10 -23.09 -1.94
CA PRO A 13 0.23 -22.47 -1.85
C PRO A 13 0.29 -21.05 -2.43
N VAL A 14 -0.56 -20.75 -3.41
CA VAL A 14 -0.68 -19.43 -4.02
C VAL A 14 -1.59 -18.55 -3.16
N TYR A 15 -2.69 -19.11 -2.69
CA TYR A 15 -3.66 -18.46 -1.80
C TYR A 15 -2.99 -17.96 -0.51
N ASP A 16 -2.14 -18.77 0.10
CA ASP A 16 -1.46 -18.43 1.35
C ASP A 16 -0.51 -17.24 1.24
N LYS A 17 0.05 -17.01 0.05
CA LYS A 17 1.02 -15.92 -0.22
C LYS A 17 0.35 -14.59 -0.53
N VAL A 18 -0.86 -14.62 -1.08
CA VAL A 18 -1.53 -13.43 -1.64
C VAL A 18 -2.57 -12.87 -0.67
N THR A 19 -3.16 -13.71 0.18
CA THR A 19 -4.35 -13.34 0.95
C THR A 19 -4.01 -12.96 2.39
N PRO A 20 -4.47 -11.80 2.90
CA PRO A 20 -4.23 -11.40 4.29
C PRO A 20 -4.91 -12.34 5.29
N GLU A 21 -4.30 -12.51 6.47
CA GLU A 21 -4.65 -13.54 7.47
C GLU A 21 -6.11 -13.48 7.93
N ILE A 22 -6.67 -12.27 8.05
CA ILE A 22 -8.07 -12.03 8.45
C ILE A 22 -9.08 -12.66 7.47
N VAL A 23 -8.70 -12.86 6.21
CA VAL A 23 -9.59 -13.39 5.16
C VAL A 23 -9.48 -14.92 5.06
N LYS A 24 -8.39 -15.52 5.55
CA LYS A 24 -8.09 -16.95 5.42
C LYS A 24 -9.13 -17.81 6.13
N ASP A 25 -9.49 -17.47 7.36
CA ASP A 25 -10.43 -18.24 8.18
C ASP A 25 -11.83 -18.28 7.57
N ASN A 26 -12.28 -17.16 6.98
CA ASN A 26 -13.59 -17.08 6.34
C ASN A 26 -13.65 -17.92 5.06
N VAL A 27 -12.55 -17.98 4.31
CA VAL A 27 -12.47 -18.75 3.06
C VAL A 27 -12.35 -20.24 3.36
N GLU A 28 -11.51 -20.65 4.32
CA GLU A 28 -11.43 -22.05 4.75
C GLU A 28 -12.77 -22.54 5.31
N LEU A 29 -13.50 -21.71 6.06
CA LEU A 29 -14.84 -22.03 6.54
C LEU A 29 -15.84 -22.24 5.39
N LEU A 30 -15.78 -21.40 4.36
CA LEU A 30 -16.60 -21.56 3.16
C LEU A 30 -16.26 -22.85 2.41
N VAL A 31 -14.98 -23.11 2.16
CA VAL A 31 -14.51 -24.32 1.48
C VAL A 31 -14.95 -25.57 2.24
N TRP A 32 -14.81 -25.57 3.56
CA TRP A 32 -15.26 -26.66 4.41
C TRP A 32 -16.78 -26.86 4.33
N LYS A 33 -17.57 -25.80 4.47
CA LYS A 33 -19.05 -25.86 4.37
C LYS A 33 -19.51 -26.41 3.03
N TRP A 34 -18.89 -25.95 1.94
CA TRP A 34 -19.17 -26.43 0.59
C TRP A 34 -18.79 -27.91 0.42
N GLY A 35 -17.64 -28.32 0.95
CA GLY A 35 -17.21 -29.72 0.92
C GLY A 35 -18.16 -30.65 1.66
N GLN A 36 -18.72 -30.22 2.79
CA GLN A 36 -19.75 -30.98 3.53
C GLN A 36 -21.07 -31.05 2.76
N ALA A 37 -21.52 -29.93 2.18
CA ALA A 37 -22.75 -29.90 1.38
C ALA A 37 -22.66 -30.87 0.18
N MET A 38 -21.54 -30.87 -0.55
CA MET A 38 -21.33 -31.77 -1.69
C MET A 38 -21.31 -33.25 -1.30
N LYS A 39 -20.70 -33.59 -0.16
CA LYS A 39 -20.71 -34.97 0.37
C LYS A 39 -22.11 -35.43 0.78
N ASN A 40 -22.93 -34.51 1.30
CA ASN A 40 -24.32 -34.80 1.65
C ASN A 40 -25.20 -34.97 0.39
N HIS A 41 -24.96 -34.18 -0.67
CA HIS A 41 -25.62 -34.36 -1.96
C HIS A 41 -25.24 -35.69 -2.64
N ALA A 42 -23.99 -36.14 -2.52
CA ALA A 42 -23.55 -37.42 -3.08
C ALA A 42 -24.16 -38.64 -2.35
N LYS A 43 -24.52 -38.50 -1.07
CA LYS A 43 -25.14 -39.57 -0.27
C LYS A 43 -26.65 -39.67 -0.42
N ASN A 44 -27.35 -38.55 -0.64
CA ASN A 44 -28.80 -38.52 -0.90
C ASN A 44 -29.11 -38.76 -2.37
N GLY A 45 -28.55 -39.83 -2.93
CA GLY A 45 -28.72 -40.27 -4.33
C GLY A 45 -30.10 -40.84 -4.66
N GLU A 46 -31.18 -40.17 -4.25
CA GLU A 46 -32.54 -40.57 -4.58
C GLU A 46 -33.29 -39.51 -5.42
N ARG A 47 -33.47 -39.89 -6.69
CA ARG A 47 -34.63 -39.61 -7.57
C ARG A 47 -34.74 -38.20 -8.18
N ASN A 48 -33.89 -37.95 -9.17
CA ASN A 48 -34.13 -37.64 -10.60
C ASN A 48 -35.46 -37.01 -11.08
N VAL A 49 -36.28 -36.38 -10.24
CA VAL A 49 -37.40 -35.53 -10.70
C VAL A 49 -36.94 -34.07 -10.78
N TYR A 50 -35.99 -33.67 -9.94
CA TYR A 50 -35.40 -32.34 -9.99
C TYR A 50 -34.22 -32.22 -10.95
N ALA A 51 -33.70 -33.32 -11.51
CA ALA A 51 -32.48 -33.27 -12.32
C ALA A 51 -32.69 -32.54 -13.66
N GLU A 52 -33.82 -32.75 -14.32
CA GLU A 52 -34.16 -32.09 -15.60
C GLU A 52 -34.57 -30.63 -15.41
N GLU A 53 -35.35 -30.32 -14.37
CA GLU A 53 -35.67 -28.94 -14.02
C GLU A 53 -34.44 -28.17 -13.55
N LEU A 54 -33.55 -28.82 -12.79
CA LEU A 54 -32.28 -28.22 -12.38
C LEU A 54 -31.35 -28.01 -13.57
N LEU A 55 -31.32 -28.92 -14.56
CA LEU A 55 -30.54 -28.73 -15.77
C LEU A 55 -31.05 -27.54 -16.60
N LEU A 56 -32.37 -27.37 -16.75
CA LEU A 56 -32.95 -26.21 -17.41
C LEU A 56 -32.65 -24.91 -16.67
N TYR A 57 -32.71 -24.94 -15.33
CA TYR A 57 -32.36 -23.79 -14.50
C TYR A 57 -30.87 -23.43 -14.62
N VAL A 58 -29.99 -24.44 -14.62
CA VAL A 58 -28.54 -24.27 -14.80
C VAL A 58 -28.22 -23.71 -16.18
N LEU A 59 -28.83 -24.24 -17.24
CA LEU A 59 -28.69 -23.71 -18.61
C LEU A 59 -29.21 -22.28 -18.71
N GLY A 60 -30.33 -21.96 -18.05
CA GLY A 60 -30.87 -20.60 -17.95
C GLY A 60 -29.92 -19.63 -17.25
N ILE A 61 -29.29 -20.05 -16.15
CA ILE A 61 -28.28 -19.26 -15.44
C ILE A 61 -27.06 -19.02 -16.35
N TYR A 62 -26.56 -20.03 -17.06
CA TYR A 62 -25.45 -19.86 -17.98
C TYR A 62 -25.77 -18.93 -19.14
N ALA A 63 -26.99 -19.00 -19.69
CA ALA A 63 -27.46 -18.07 -20.70
C ALA A 63 -27.53 -16.63 -20.16
N PHE A 64 -28.05 -16.44 -18.95
CA PHE A 64 -28.14 -15.14 -18.30
C PHE A 64 -26.75 -14.55 -18.00
N ILE A 65 -25.84 -15.35 -17.45
CA ILE A 65 -24.44 -14.96 -17.22
C ILE A 65 -23.78 -14.58 -18.55
N GLY A 66 -24.00 -15.34 -19.62
CA GLY A 66 -23.49 -15.04 -20.95
C GLY A 66 -23.98 -13.69 -21.47
N VAL A 67 -25.28 -13.41 -21.34
CA VAL A 67 -25.86 -12.11 -21.71
C VAL A 67 -25.27 -10.98 -20.86
N CYS A 68 -25.13 -11.16 -19.55
CA CYS A 68 -24.51 -10.17 -18.66
C CYS A 68 -23.05 -9.89 -19.02
N VAL A 69 -22.27 -10.91 -19.40
CA VAL A 69 -20.88 -10.75 -19.85
C VAL A 69 -20.82 -10.00 -21.17
N ILE A 70 -21.67 -10.34 -22.14
CA ILE A 70 -21.75 -9.65 -23.43
C ILE A 70 -22.14 -8.18 -23.24
N VAL A 71 -23.16 -7.89 -22.42
CA VAL A 71 -23.57 -6.53 -22.09
C VAL A 71 -22.44 -5.77 -21.39
N TYR A 72 -21.74 -6.39 -20.45
CA TYR A 72 -20.58 -5.79 -19.79
C TYR A 72 -19.45 -5.47 -20.78
N CYS A 73 -19.12 -6.40 -21.69
CA CYS A 73 -18.13 -6.16 -22.75
C CYS A 73 -18.54 -5.01 -23.67
N ILE A 74 -19.82 -4.90 -24.02
CA ILE A 74 -20.36 -3.79 -24.84
C ILE A 74 -20.27 -2.46 -24.06
N LEU A 75 -20.62 -2.44 -22.77
CA LEU A 75 -20.55 -1.24 -21.93
C LEU A 75 -19.11 -0.75 -21.71
N VAL A 76 -18.16 -1.68 -21.61
CA VAL A 76 -16.71 -1.39 -21.56
C VAL A 76 -16.21 -0.88 -22.90
N TRP A 77 -16.62 -1.48 -24.02
CA TRP A 77 -16.23 -1.05 -25.38
C TRP A 77 -16.79 0.33 -25.74
N LEU A 78 -18.02 0.64 -25.32
CA LEU A 78 -18.64 1.96 -25.46
C LEU A 78 -18.05 3.00 -24.49
N ASN A 79 -17.08 2.63 -23.65
CA ASN A 79 -16.38 3.51 -22.72
C ASN A 79 -17.32 4.25 -21.72
N LEU A 80 -18.53 3.71 -21.53
CA LEU A 80 -19.56 4.23 -20.62
C LEU A 80 -19.31 3.82 -19.17
N VAL A 81 -18.53 2.75 -18.96
CA VAL A 81 -18.02 2.34 -17.65
C VAL A 81 -16.61 2.88 -17.50
N LYS A 82 -16.49 4.10 -16.97
CA LYS A 82 -15.21 4.59 -16.44
C LYS A 82 -14.91 3.77 -15.18
N LEU A 83 -14.13 2.71 -15.33
CA LEU A 83 -13.59 2.00 -14.16
C LEU A 83 -12.81 3.04 -13.33
N PRO A 84 -13.15 3.23 -12.03
CA PRO A 84 -12.24 3.92 -11.15
C PRO A 84 -10.96 3.08 -11.16
N VAL A 85 -9.87 3.65 -11.66
CA VAL A 85 -8.55 3.02 -11.68
C VAL A 85 -8.31 2.43 -10.29
N GLN A 86 -8.31 1.11 -10.20
CA GLN A 86 -8.01 0.36 -8.99
C GLN A 86 -6.58 0.71 -8.58
N LYS A 87 -6.46 1.63 -7.61
CA LYS A 87 -5.19 1.95 -6.99
C LYS A 87 -4.80 0.71 -6.17
N LYS A 88 -3.80 -0.03 -6.66
CA LYS A 88 -3.24 -1.26 -6.08
C LYS A 88 -3.26 -1.22 -4.53
N LEU A 89 -4.01 -2.14 -3.92
CA LEU A 89 -4.09 -2.32 -2.46
C LEU A 89 -2.78 -2.93 -1.95
N VAL A 90 -1.81 -2.07 -1.67
CA VAL A 90 -0.71 -2.36 -0.73
C VAL A 90 -1.30 -2.33 0.69
N PRO A 91 -0.92 -3.22 1.62
CA PRO A 91 -1.44 -3.22 2.99
C PRO A 91 -1.26 -1.84 3.63
N GLN A 92 -2.37 -1.24 4.04
CA GLN A 92 -2.38 0.01 4.81
C GLN A 92 -1.94 -0.33 6.23
N VAL A 93 -0.65 -0.22 6.49
CA VAL A 93 -0.20 0.17 7.84
C VAL A 93 -0.64 1.61 7.99
N GLU A 94 -1.54 1.88 8.93
CA GLU A 94 -1.97 3.22 9.31
C GLU A 94 -0.79 4.01 9.90
N GLY A 95 0.02 4.56 9.01
CA GLY A 95 1.05 5.54 9.29
C GLY A 95 0.77 6.76 8.43
N ASN A 96 0.06 7.72 9.02
CA ASN A 96 -0.01 9.15 8.72
C ASN A 96 0.25 9.58 7.26
N LYS A 97 -0.76 10.17 6.61
CA LYS A 97 -0.68 10.80 5.27
C LYS A 97 0.57 11.67 5.13
N LYS A 98 1.69 11.11 4.67
CA LYS A 98 2.80 11.89 4.16
C LYS A 98 2.42 12.28 2.75
N ASP A 99 1.97 13.52 2.63
CA ASP A 99 1.96 14.26 1.38
C ASP A 99 3.22 13.90 0.60
N LYS A 100 3.07 13.61 -0.71
CA LYS A 100 4.23 13.52 -1.60
C LYS A 100 4.89 14.91 -1.61
N LYS A 101 5.73 15.20 -0.62
CA LYS A 101 6.57 16.39 -0.57
C LYS A 101 7.44 16.30 -1.82
N LYS A 102 7.14 17.13 -2.83
CA LYS A 102 8.02 17.29 -3.98
C LYS A 102 9.40 17.68 -3.43
N HIS A 103 10.40 16.86 -3.69
CA HIS A 103 11.77 17.16 -3.27
C HIS A 103 12.21 18.45 -3.95
N LYS A 104 12.52 19.47 -3.14
CA LYS A 104 13.02 20.77 -3.61
C LYS A 104 14.54 20.75 -3.53
N TRP A 105 15.19 21.40 -4.49
CA TRP A 105 16.63 21.55 -4.52
C TRP A 105 16.98 22.97 -4.08
N PHE A 106 18.02 23.09 -3.25
CA PHE A 106 18.48 24.36 -2.70
C PHE A 106 19.99 24.52 -2.96
N SER A 107 20.46 25.74 -3.22
CA SER A 107 21.89 26.04 -3.25
C SER A 107 22.40 26.34 -1.84
N HIS A 108 23.71 26.17 -1.62
CA HIS A 108 24.35 26.51 -0.35
C HIS A 108 24.13 27.98 0.05
N GLU A 109 24.12 28.90 -0.91
CA GLU A 109 23.85 30.32 -0.66
C GLU A 109 22.45 30.59 -0.12
N VAL A 110 21.45 29.79 -0.53
CA VAL A 110 20.09 29.93 -0.01
C VAL A 110 20.05 29.45 1.42
N VAL A 111 20.64 28.29 1.72
CA VAL A 111 20.66 27.73 3.08
C VAL A 111 21.38 28.67 4.05
N SER A 112 22.50 29.28 3.66
CA SER A 112 23.30 30.15 4.52
C SER A 112 22.60 31.44 4.95
N ARG A 113 21.61 31.90 4.17
CA ARG A 113 20.77 33.07 4.53
C ARG A 113 19.81 32.77 5.68
N HIS A 114 19.52 31.50 5.94
CA HIS A 114 18.60 31.06 7.00
C HIS A 114 19.38 30.66 8.26
N ASN A 115 20.06 31.64 8.87
CA ASN A 115 20.98 31.46 9.99
C ASN A 115 20.47 32.03 11.34
N THR A 116 19.17 32.33 11.45
CA THR A 116 18.61 33.00 12.65
C THR A 116 17.73 32.07 13.47
N ALA A 117 17.56 32.33 14.76
CA ALA A 117 16.68 31.52 15.62
C ALA A 117 15.19 31.56 15.22
N SER A 118 14.77 32.56 14.46
CA SER A 118 13.42 32.64 13.88
C SER A 118 13.31 31.97 12.50
N ASP A 119 14.44 31.72 11.83
CA ASP A 119 14.51 31.07 10.53
C ASP A 119 15.87 30.37 10.38
N CYS A 120 15.93 29.12 10.87
CA CYS A 120 17.15 28.33 11.04
C CYS A 120 17.08 27.10 10.14
N TRP A 121 17.89 27.08 9.09
CA TRP A 121 18.05 25.90 8.24
C TRP A 121 19.44 25.35 8.41
N ALA A 122 19.59 24.04 8.23
CA ALA A 122 20.90 23.42 8.29
C ALA A 122 20.96 22.22 7.33
N THR A 123 22.17 21.87 6.93
CA THR A 123 22.43 20.74 6.05
C THR A 123 23.07 19.57 6.80
N LEU A 124 22.65 18.35 6.49
CA LEU A 124 23.27 17.13 6.98
C LEU A 124 23.20 16.08 5.87
N ASP A 125 24.33 15.50 5.47
CA ASP A 125 24.39 14.44 4.46
C ASP A 125 23.61 14.80 3.17
N ASN A 126 23.95 15.97 2.60
CA ASN A 126 23.34 16.54 1.39
C ASN A 126 21.82 16.83 1.47
N LYS A 127 21.24 16.76 2.66
CA LYS A 127 19.83 17.06 2.93
C LYS A 127 19.71 18.38 3.67
N VAL A 128 18.67 19.13 3.36
CA VAL A 128 18.32 20.41 3.97
C VAL A 128 17.14 20.21 4.92
N TYR A 129 17.27 20.73 6.12
CA TYR A 129 16.27 20.65 7.18
C TYR A 129 15.86 22.04 7.66
N ASN A 130 14.56 22.27 7.83
CA ASN A 130 14.03 23.49 8.42
C ASN A 130 13.83 23.30 9.93
N LEU A 131 14.81 23.75 10.71
CA LEU A 131 14.88 23.51 12.15
C LEU A 131 14.24 24.59 12.99
N THR A 132 13.65 25.62 12.36
CA THR A 132 12.97 26.74 13.04
C THR A 132 11.96 26.31 14.10
N LYS A 133 11.23 25.22 13.83
CA LYS A 133 10.28 24.64 14.80
C LYS A 133 10.97 23.73 15.82
N TYR A 134 12.01 23.01 15.40
CA TYR A 134 12.76 22.07 16.23
C TYR A 134 13.47 22.78 17.39
N ILE A 135 14.15 23.90 17.12
CA ILE A 135 14.90 24.66 18.12
C ILE A 135 14.03 25.27 19.22
N LYS A 136 12.73 25.49 18.96
CA LYS A 136 11.78 26.00 19.96
C LYS A 136 11.36 24.92 20.97
N LYS A 137 11.38 23.66 20.54
CA LYS A 137 10.89 22.51 21.33
C LYS A 137 12.02 21.77 22.03
N HIS A 138 13.23 21.76 21.46
CA HIS A 138 14.33 20.91 21.93
C HIS A 138 15.39 21.70 22.71
N LYS A 139 15.81 21.16 23.87
CA LYS A 139 16.88 21.75 24.71
C LYS A 139 18.26 21.76 24.04
N ALA A 140 18.45 20.96 22.98
CA ALA A 140 19.68 20.89 22.18
C ALA A 140 19.83 22.04 21.16
N ARG A 141 19.06 23.13 21.30
CA ARG A 141 19.02 24.24 20.35
C ARG A 141 20.36 24.95 20.15
N ASP A 142 21.18 25.06 21.20
CA ASP A 142 22.36 25.93 21.17
C ASP A 142 23.45 25.36 20.22
N LYS A 143 23.59 24.02 20.18
CA LYS A 143 24.49 23.33 19.24
C LYS A 143 24.05 23.48 17.78
N ILE A 144 22.75 23.50 17.54
CA ILE A 144 22.16 23.64 16.20
C ILE A 144 22.26 25.09 15.74
N LEU A 145 21.97 26.04 16.63
CA LEU A 145 22.03 27.47 16.33
C LEU A 145 23.47 27.92 16.03
N ALA A 146 24.47 27.32 16.69
CA ALA A 146 25.88 27.57 16.39
C ALA A 146 26.27 27.19 14.95
N ASN A 147 25.54 26.25 14.33
CA ASN A 147 25.76 25.78 12.96
C ASN A 147 24.60 26.15 12.03
N ALA A 148 23.80 27.17 12.39
CA ALA A 148 22.69 27.62 11.58
C ALA A 148 23.18 28.20 10.23
N GLY A 149 22.54 27.80 9.14
CA GLY A 149 22.94 28.14 7.77
C GLY A 149 24.12 27.32 7.23
N GLY A 150 24.60 26.32 7.97
CA GLY A 150 25.73 25.48 7.61
C GLY A 150 25.48 23.99 7.76
N GLU A 151 26.57 23.22 7.78
CA GLU A 151 26.55 21.78 7.99
C GLU A 151 26.45 21.43 9.47
N LEU A 152 25.52 20.55 9.83
CA LEU A 152 25.44 20.01 11.17
C LEU A 152 26.54 18.97 11.38
N PRO A 153 27.22 18.99 12.54
CA PRO A 153 28.12 17.91 12.89
C PRO A 153 27.32 16.61 13.01
N ALA A 154 27.88 15.50 12.52
CA ALA A 154 27.35 14.15 12.71
C ALA A 154 27.52 13.66 14.17
N ASP A 155 27.18 14.51 15.13
CA ASP A 155 27.19 14.24 16.57
C ASP A 155 25.94 13.42 16.93
N ARG A 156 26.13 12.26 17.58
CA ARG A 156 25.05 11.40 18.10
C ARG A 156 24.10 12.11 19.07
N SER A 157 24.48 13.28 19.57
CA SER A 157 23.62 14.16 20.37
C SER A 157 22.36 14.62 19.61
N ILE A 158 22.39 14.64 18.28
CA ILE A 158 21.25 14.99 17.44
C ILE A 158 20.67 13.70 16.86
N LEU A 159 19.47 13.32 17.30
CA LEU A 159 18.78 12.16 16.75
C LEU A 159 18.33 12.48 15.33
N ILE A 160 19.01 11.91 14.33
CA ILE A 160 18.69 12.10 12.90
C ILE A 160 17.23 11.72 12.62
N GLY A 161 16.69 10.73 13.34
CA GLY A 161 15.28 10.34 13.25
C GLY A 161 14.30 11.48 13.57
N ASP A 162 14.64 12.36 14.51
CA ASP A 162 13.79 13.51 14.86
C ASP A 162 13.84 14.61 13.79
N LEU A 163 14.95 14.69 13.05
CA LEU A 163 15.14 15.66 11.98
C LEU A 163 14.38 15.28 10.71
N GLU A 164 14.09 13.99 10.48
CA GLU A 164 13.39 13.53 9.28
C GLU A 164 12.02 14.20 9.09
N GLU A 165 11.34 14.58 10.17
CA GLU A 165 10.07 15.31 10.13
C GLU A 165 10.24 16.71 9.48
N TYR A 166 11.40 17.33 9.70
CA TYR A 166 11.74 18.69 9.29
C TYR A 166 12.49 18.76 7.95
N PHE A 167 12.65 17.63 7.26
CA PHE A 167 13.26 17.57 5.94
C PHE A 167 12.44 18.37 4.91
N ILE A 168 13.15 19.24 4.17
CA ILE A 168 12.55 20.10 3.13
C ILE A 168 13.11 19.84 1.73
N GLY A 169 14.31 19.27 1.58
CA GLY A 169 14.90 19.08 0.26
C GLY A 169 16.38 18.70 0.27
N TYR A 170 17.00 18.69 -0.89
CA TYR A 170 18.43 18.37 -1.08
C TYR A 170 19.23 19.60 -1.46
N VAL A 171 20.51 19.62 -1.10
CA VAL A 171 21.46 20.62 -1.58
C VAL A 171 21.97 20.23 -2.96
N ILE A 172 22.15 21.22 -3.84
CA ILE A 172 22.84 21.05 -5.11
C ILE A 172 24.34 21.10 -4.81
N GLU A 173 25.05 19.99 -5.03
CA GLU A 173 26.50 19.98 -5.01
C GLU A 173 27.02 20.79 -6.20
N GLU A 174 27.45 22.02 -5.96
CA GLU A 174 28.32 22.70 -6.91
C GLU A 174 29.65 21.97 -6.91
N LYS A 175 30.06 21.46 -8.08
CA LYS A 175 31.38 20.88 -8.27
C LYS A 175 32.41 21.92 -7.81
N LYS A 176 33.05 21.68 -6.67
CA LYS A 176 34.33 22.29 -6.35
C LYS A 176 35.33 21.70 -7.33
N ASP A 177 35.45 22.32 -8.50
CA ASP A 177 36.59 22.13 -9.39
C ASP A 177 37.84 22.45 -8.56
N LYS A 178 38.62 21.41 -8.28
CA LYS A 178 39.94 21.49 -7.65
C LYS A 178 40.97 21.98 -8.66
#